data_AF-G8NW30-F1
#
_entry.id   AF-G8NW30-F1
#
_cell.length_a   1.000
_cell.length_b   1.000
_cell.length_c   1.000
_cell.angle_alpha   90.00
_cell.angle_beta   90.00
_cell.angle_gamma   90.00
#
_symmetry.space_group_name_H-M   'P 1'
#
loop_
_entity.id
_entity.type
_entity.pdbx_description
1 polymer ?
#
loop_
_entity_poly.entity_id
_entity_poly.type
_entity_poly.pdbx_seq_one_letter_code
_entity_poly.pdbx_strand_id
1 'polypeptide(L)'
;MAEEDLSFAGFIAEIDGLGKGEWTTVYSSRDGVDGVAIYSALIKNTLVKMALKHPSWDIQIGDGGPGLESSFRDGKEQTRYVRSSDKGVEPLVLNRSFHDIRPGYWEISEDFRLYFNLYDDKSSRKLLRIDDNGDEHEAVLMKNDEIKIKTFLIRQYLTVRKMKLAIFFDYHLFSPRTIEELGIEEDSVEKKGAGFIYSVSVGRSMGFSDDTKKSHGRLLGKKLVSSDSSFKPDILGRQKKQYIDFIIGADDNGRETLFTCNEAELSNYFGANPGAPHYLTPVCFRKEVLNKYYSQPEKYTVSDGYLSCGALWSLHIDNNQPEAVMVFLGDLGHLSHTEQMYWRGFNLPSGNMSRVAFKRSILGQFTTPQTADLYFKQKFLAFNEYWKKKFGWELFRSLIGKDEYAFKILRVPLTNDQREFDEQIATLTKVFIDSLNEKELAKGITNKENAKGLDKFETWLQSQHFRSDPMMQFLRKLQALRSASTAHRKGDNYEKLKPFFEMGEKELADVLEDILIKCVWTLRTLEKYFLPNIPTEEDVDYDD
;
A
#
# COMPACT_ATOMS: atom_id res chain seq x y z
N MET A 1 -41.42 1.54 29.14
CA MET A 1 -41.19 0.08 29.20
C MET A 1 -41.42 -0.43 27.80
N ALA A 2 -40.36 -0.81 27.09
CA ALA A 2 -40.54 -1.54 25.83
C ALA A 2 -41.23 -2.88 26.17
N GLU A 3 -42.21 -3.30 25.37
CA GLU A 3 -42.75 -4.65 25.45
C GLU A 3 -41.58 -5.64 25.42
N GLU A 4 -41.47 -6.51 26.43
CA GLU A 4 -40.49 -7.60 26.45
C GLU A 4 -40.93 -8.63 25.40
N ASP A 5 -40.60 -8.35 24.14
CA ASP A 5 -41.00 -9.15 22.99
C ASP A 5 -40.09 -10.37 22.80
N LEU A 6 -40.57 -11.54 23.23
CA LEU A 6 -39.91 -12.84 22.99
C LEU A 6 -40.19 -13.40 21.58
N SER A 7 -40.90 -12.67 20.71
CA SER A 7 -41.24 -13.13 19.35
C SER A 7 -40.10 -12.99 18.33
N PHE A 8 -39.03 -12.27 18.69
CA PHE A 8 -37.89 -11.97 17.81
C PHE A 8 -38.26 -11.22 16.52
N ALA A 9 -39.39 -10.51 16.46
CA ALA A 9 -39.88 -9.86 15.24
C ALA A 9 -38.82 -8.94 14.58
N GLY A 10 -38.09 -8.16 15.38
CA GLY A 10 -36.99 -7.32 14.91
C GLY A 10 -35.84 -8.11 14.28
N PHE A 11 -35.39 -9.19 14.94
CA PHE A 11 -34.32 -10.04 14.43
C PHE A 11 -34.73 -10.80 13.17
N ILE A 12 -35.98 -11.27 13.11
CA ILE A 12 -36.52 -11.97 11.94
C ILE A 12 -36.51 -11.05 10.72
N ALA A 13 -36.82 -9.75 10.90
CA ALA A 13 -36.72 -8.76 9.82
C ALA A 13 -35.27 -8.57 9.34
N GLU A 14 -34.28 -8.74 10.22
CA GLU A 14 -32.86 -8.63 9.88
C GLU A 14 -32.30 -9.87 9.16
N ILE A 15 -32.91 -11.05 9.32
CA ILE A 15 -32.46 -12.30 8.66
C ILE A 15 -32.33 -12.08 7.15
N ASP A 16 -33.27 -11.37 6.52
CA ASP A 16 -33.23 -11.10 5.09
C ASP A 16 -32.04 -10.24 4.66
N GLY A 17 -31.46 -9.45 5.57
CA GLY A 17 -30.25 -8.65 5.39
C GLY A 17 -28.94 -9.44 5.49
N LEU A 18 -28.92 -10.58 6.19
CA LEU A 18 -27.68 -11.37 6.37
C LEU A 18 -27.04 -11.76 5.03
N GLY A 19 -25.75 -11.46 4.87
CA GLY A 19 -25.00 -11.72 3.63
C GLY A 19 -25.28 -10.75 2.47
N LYS A 20 -25.89 -9.58 2.77
CA LYS A 20 -26.08 -8.46 1.84
C LYS A 20 -25.31 -7.22 2.33
N GLY A 21 -25.15 -6.24 1.44
CA GLY A 21 -24.40 -5.01 1.73
C GLY A 21 -22.89 -5.17 1.50
N GLU A 22 -22.14 -4.12 1.86
CA GLU A 22 -20.70 -4.07 1.67
C GLU A 22 -19.94 -5.12 2.52
N TRP A 23 -20.41 -5.33 3.75
CA TRP A 23 -19.80 -6.20 4.74
C TRP A 23 -20.77 -7.30 5.17
N THR A 24 -20.27 -8.53 5.27
CA THR A 24 -21.00 -9.65 5.85
C THR A 24 -20.39 -9.99 7.21
N THR A 25 -21.20 -9.97 8.26
CA THR A 25 -20.83 -10.48 9.57
C THR A 25 -20.74 -12.00 9.50
N VAL A 26 -19.55 -12.54 9.75
CA VAL A 26 -19.22 -13.97 9.71
C VAL A 26 -19.06 -14.58 11.09
N TYR A 27 -18.93 -13.73 12.10
CA TYR A 27 -19.00 -14.07 13.52
C TYR A 27 -19.45 -12.83 14.30
N SER A 28 -20.31 -13.03 15.30
CA SER A 28 -20.54 -12.04 16.34
C SER A 28 -21.00 -12.67 17.65
N SER A 29 -20.52 -12.17 18.77
CA SER A 29 -21.03 -12.44 20.12
C SER A 29 -21.62 -11.16 20.72
N ARG A 30 -22.65 -11.28 21.56
CA ARG A 30 -23.10 -10.15 22.39
C ARG A 30 -22.59 -10.37 23.81
N ASP A 31 -22.04 -9.32 24.43
CA ASP A 31 -21.64 -9.38 25.84
C ASP A 31 -22.88 -9.48 26.73
N GLY A 32 -22.90 -10.49 27.60
CA GLY A 32 -24.02 -10.87 28.47
C GLY A 32 -24.10 -12.38 28.59
N VAL A 33 -24.90 -12.91 29.52
CA VAL A 33 -25.12 -14.36 29.78
C VAL A 33 -25.78 -15.08 28.58
N ASP A 34 -25.78 -14.45 27.40
CA ASP A 34 -26.66 -14.70 26.26
C ASP A 34 -25.84 -14.92 24.98
N GLY A 35 -25.05 -16.00 24.94
CA GLY A 35 -24.68 -16.76 23.72
C GLY A 35 -23.93 -16.07 22.56
N VAL A 36 -23.48 -16.90 21.62
CA VAL A 36 -22.93 -16.46 20.32
C VAL A 36 -24.11 -16.16 19.39
N ALA A 37 -24.22 -14.92 18.93
CA ALA A 37 -25.33 -14.49 18.09
C ALA A 37 -25.19 -14.95 16.63
N ILE A 38 -23.96 -14.94 16.08
CA ILE A 38 -23.69 -15.29 14.68
C ILE A 38 -22.39 -16.10 14.57
N TYR A 39 -22.40 -17.15 13.76
CA TYR A 39 -21.21 -17.86 13.30
C TYR A 39 -21.36 -18.27 11.83
N SER A 40 -20.30 -18.73 11.17
CA SER A 40 -20.41 -19.11 9.76
C SER A 40 -19.48 -20.23 9.32
N ALA A 41 -19.94 -20.97 8.30
CA ALA A 41 -19.20 -22.05 7.67
C ALA A 41 -19.48 -22.15 6.19
N LEU A 42 -18.49 -22.63 5.44
CA LEU A 42 -18.62 -22.94 4.02
C LEU A 42 -19.19 -24.35 3.89
N ILE A 43 -20.17 -24.53 3.01
CA ILE A 43 -20.89 -25.79 2.78
C ILE A 43 -20.80 -26.15 1.30
N LYS A 44 -20.33 -27.36 0.99
CA LYS A 44 -20.36 -27.91 -0.37
C LYS A 44 -21.78 -27.89 -0.92
N ASN A 45 -21.93 -27.51 -2.20
CA ASN A 45 -23.24 -27.45 -2.86
C ASN A 45 -24.03 -28.77 -2.77
N THR A 46 -23.34 -29.91 -2.73
CA THR A 46 -23.95 -31.25 -2.56
C THR A 46 -24.61 -31.46 -1.19
N LEU A 47 -24.18 -30.73 -0.15
CA LEU A 47 -24.66 -30.87 1.22
C LEU A 47 -25.77 -29.85 1.57
N VAL A 48 -26.02 -28.86 0.71
CA VAL A 48 -27.01 -27.78 0.96
C VAL A 48 -28.41 -28.31 1.31
N LYS A 49 -28.89 -29.33 0.59
CA LYS A 49 -30.20 -29.93 0.87
C LYS A 49 -30.25 -30.58 2.26
N MET A 50 -29.13 -31.17 2.70
CA MET A 50 -29.00 -31.80 4.01
C MET A 50 -28.91 -30.73 5.10
N ALA A 51 -28.11 -29.68 4.90
CA ALA A 51 -27.95 -28.58 5.83
C ALA A 51 -29.27 -27.84 6.12
N LEU A 52 -30.14 -27.72 5.11
CA LEU A 52 -31.47 -27.09 5.26
C LEU A 52 -32.57 -28.06 5.77
N LYS A 53 -32.23 -29.24 6.29
CA LYS A 53 -33.22 -30.14 6.94
C LYS A 53 -33.55 -29.70 8.36
N HIS A 54 -32.58 -29.16 9.09
CA HIS A 54 -32.72 -28.80 10.49
C HIS A 54 -32.14 -27.39 10.75
N PRO A 55 -32.71 -26.62 11.70
CA PRO A 55 -32.22 -25.30 12.08
C PRO A 55 -30.88 -25.33 12.83
N SER A 56 -30.49 -26.48 13.39
CA SER A 56 -29.24 -26.67 14.12
C SER A 56 -28.01 -26.36 13.27
N TRP A 57 -26.93 -25.90 13.90
CA TRP A 57 -25.69 -25.56 13.20
C TRP A 57 -24.99 -26.82 12.68
N ASP A 58 -24.39 -26.73 11.49
CA ASP A 58 -23.66 -27.85 10.87
C ASP A 58 -22.26 -28.06 11.46
N ILE A 59 -21.77 -27.07 12.23
CA ILE A 59 -20.47 -27.05 12.88
C ILE A 59 -20.52 -26.09 14.09
N GLN A 60 -19.78 -26.39 15.15
CA GLN A 60 -19.66 -25.53 16.33
C GLN A 60 -18.39 -24.68 16.30
N ILE A 61 -18.29 -23.68 17.19
CA ILE A 61 -17.05 -22.92 17.34
C ILE A 61 -15.97 -23.83 17.94
N GLY A 62 -14.81 -23.86 17.30
CA GLY A 62 -13.68 -24.71 17.66
C GLY A 62 -13.62 -26.02 16.87
N ASP A 63 -14.69 -26.39 16.16
CA ASP A 63 -14.67 -27.50 15.21
C ASP A 63 -13.91 -27.13 13.93
N GLY A 64 -13.68 -28.14 13.08
CA GLY A 64 -13.07 -27.95 11.77
C GLY A 64 -11.55 -27.87 11.80
N GLY A 65 -10.91 -28.17 12.93
CA GLY A 65 -9.48 -28.44 12.98
C GLY A 65 -9.12 -29.79 12.32
N PRO A 66 -7.94 -29.92 11.70
CA PRO A 66 -7.45 -31.22 11.26
C PRO A 66 -7.16 -32.13 12.46
N GLY A 67 -7.30 -33.44 12.29
CA GLY A 67 -7.10 -34.38 13.39
C GLY A 67 -7.16 -35.84 12.97
N LEU A 68 -7.27 -36.72 13.96
CA LEU A 68 -7.48 -38.14 13.75
C LEU A 68 -8.94 -38.50 14.04
N GLU A 69 -9.57 -39.21 13.12
CA GLU A 69 -10.90 -39.77 13.29
C GLU A 69 -10.77 -41.30 13.34
N SER A 70 -11.17 -41.90 14.47
CA SER A 70 -11.24 -43.34 14.65
C SER A 70 -12.67 -43.83 14.41
N SER A 71 -12.81 -44.91 13.64
CA SER A 71 -14.07 -45.62 13.44
C SER A 71 -13.87 -47.12 13.60
N PHE A 72 -14.87 -47.83 14.13
CA PHE A 72 -14.81 -49.28 14.22
C PHE A 72 -15.54 -49.90 13.03
N ARG A 73 -14.83 -50.69 12.22
CA ARG A 73 -15.42 -51.50 11.14
C ARG A 73 -14.99 -52.96 11.34
N ASP A 74 -15.95 -53.87 11.36
CA ASP A 74 -15.73 -55.30 11.61
C ASP A 74 -14.94 -55.60 12.89
N GLY A 75 -15.20 -54.85 13.96
CA GLY A 75 -14.55 -55.00 15.26
C GLY A 75 -13.09 -54.50 15.31
N LYS A 76 -12.57 -53.88 14.23
CA LYS A 76 -11.24 -53.27 14.20
C LYS A 76 -11.34 -51.74 14.17
N GLU A 77 -10.54 -51.09 15.00
CA GLU A 77 -10.37 -49.64 14.96
C GLU A 77 -9.60 -49.26 13.69
N GLN A 78 -10.17 -48.34 12.93
CA GLN A 78 -9.53 -47.69 11.80
C GLN A 78 -9.42 -46.20 12.10
N THR A 79 -8.19 -45.74 12.30
CA THR A 79 -7.87 -44.33 12.48
C THR A 79 -7.37 -43.75 11.16
N ARG A 80 -7.92 -42.61 10.76
CA ARG A 80 -7.43 -41.85 9.60
C ARG A 80 -7.24 -40.39 9.96
N TYR A 81 -6.31 -39.76 9.27
CA TYR A 81 -6.19 -38.31 9.30
C TYR A 81 -7.34 -37.67 8.52
N VAL A 82 -7.99 -36.68 9.11
CA VAL A 82 -9.05 -35.89 8.49
C VAL A 82 -8.65 -34.43 8.44
N ARG A 83 -8.87 -33.80 7.28
CA ARG A 83 -8.78 -32.36 7.07
C ARG A 83 -10.14 -31.72 7.26
N SER A 84 -10.15 -30.43 7.54
CA SER A 84 -11.36 -29.61 7.66
C SER A 84 -12.30 -29.76 6.45
N SER A 85 -11.74 -29.85 5.25
CA SER A 85 -12.49 -29.90 3.99
C SER A 85 -13.06 -31.28 3.63
N ASP A 86 -12.67 -32.35 4.33
CA ASP A 86 -13.08 -33.72 4.02
C ASP A 86 -14.58 -33.92 4.26
N LYS A 87 -15.11 -33.34 5.33
CA LYS A 87 -16.54 -33.41 5.70
C LYS A 87 -17.44 -32.55 4.80
N GLY A 88 -16.86 -31.61 4.04
CA GLY A 88 -17.59 -30.72 3.15
C GLY A 88 -18.34 -29.57 3.83
N VAL A 89 -18.19 -29.43 5.15
CA VAL A 89 -18.53 -28.26 5.94
C VAL A 89 -17.26 -27.81 6.64
N GLU A 90 -16.83 -26.58 6.40
CA GLU A 90 -15.56 -26.05 6.91
C GLU A 90 -15.76 -24.64 7.50
N PRO A 91 -15.08 -24.30 8.61
CA PRO A 91 -15.20 -22.98 9.22
C PRO A 91 -14.52 -21.93 8.32
N LEU A 92 -15.20 -20.80 8.09
CA LEU A 92 -14.57 -19.62 7.47
C LEU A 92 -13.75 -18.82 8.51
N VAL A 93 -14.16 -18.89 9.76
CA VAL A 93 -13.56 -18.21 10.92
C VAL A 93 -13.25 -19.25 11.98
N LEU A 94 -12.02 -19.26 12.49
CA LEU A 94 -11.49 -20.26 13.42
C LEU A 94 -11.23 -19.60 14.78
N ASN A 95 -11.67 -20.25 15.87
CA ASN A 95 -11.33 -19.84 17.22
C ASN A 95 -10.16 -20.67 17.76
N ARG A 96 -9.07 -20.00 18.15
CA ARG A 96 -7.92 -20.64 18.79
C ARG A 96 -8.04 -20.45 20.30
N SER A 97 -8.22 -21.53 21.04
CA SER A 97 -8.21 -21.52 22.50
C SER A 97 -6.96 -22.23 23.03
N PHE A 98 -6.40 -21.72 24.13
CA PHE A 98 -5.22 -22.28 24.79
C PHE A 98 -5.48 -22.52 26.28
N HIS A 99 -6.72 -22.88 26.64
CA HIS A 99 -7.12 -23.22 28.01
C HIS A 99 -6.78 -22.11 29.02
N ASP A 100 -6.91 -20.84 28.60
CA ASP A 100 -6.54 -19.64 29.37
C ASP A 100 -5.07 -19.55 29.81
N ILE A 101 -4.21 -20.51 29.43
CA ILE A 101 -2.75 -20.45 29.61
C ILE A 101 -2.18 -19.32 28.72
N ARG A 102 -2.78 -19.11 27.55
CA ARG A 102 -2.52 -17.98 26.67
C ARG A 102 -3.84 -17.40 26.17
N PRO A 103 -3.88 -16.09 25.86
CA PRO A 103 -5.04 -15.49 25.22
C PRO A 103 -5.41 -16.24 23.93
N GLY A 104 -6.68 -16.65 23.83
CA GLY A 104 -7.23 -17.13 22.60
C GLY A 104 -7.37 -16.02 21.56
N TYR A 105 -7.51 -16.38 20.29
CA TYR A 105 -7.68 -15.42 19.21
C TYR A 105 -8.41 -16.01 18.02
N TRP A 106 -8.97 -15.14 17.19
CA TRP A 106 -9.68 -15.51 15.98
C TRP A 106 -8.74 -15.51 14.77
N GLU A 107 -8.94 -16.46 13.86
CA GLU A 107 -8.26 -16.54 12.57
C GLU A 107 -9.30 -16.64 11.45
N ILE A 108 -8.99 -16.10 10.28
CA ILE A 108 -9.72 -16.43 9.05
C ILE A 108 -9.07 -17.66 8.43
N SER A 109 -9.88 -18.54 7.83
CA SER A 109 -9.41 -19.70 7.06
C SER A 109 -8.19 -19.34 6.21
N GLU A 110 -7.10 -20.09 6.38
CA GLU A 110 -5.83 -19.84 5.69
C GLU A 110 -6.01 -19.85 4.17
N ASP A 111 -6.79 -20.80 3.64
CA ASP A 111 -7.13 -20.88 2.22
C ASP A 111 -7.77 -19.58 1.70
N PHE A 112 -8.64 -18.94 2.49
CA PHE A 112 -9.26 -17.67 2.12
C PHE A 112 -8.24 -16.53 2.12
N ARG A 113 -7.37 -16.48 3.13
CA ARG A 113 -6.31 -15.47 3.25
C ARG A 113 -5.32 -15.55 2.09
N LEU A 114 -4.86 -16.76 1.78
CA LEU A 114 -3.89 -17.02 0.72
C LEU A 114 -4.50 -16.81 -0.66
N TYR A 115 -5.75 -17.22 -0.88
CA TYR A 115 -6.42 -17.01 -2.16
C TYR A 115 -6.51 -15.54 -2.58
N PHE A 116 -6.72 -14.63 -1.61
CA PHE A 116 -6.73 -13.18 -1.86
C PHE A 116 -5.40 -12.48 -1.52
N ASN A 117 -4.36 -13.23 -1.17
CA ASN A 117 -3.06 -12.70 -0.71
C ASN A 117 -3.19 -11.59 0.34
N LEU A 118 -3.97 -11.85 1.40
CA LEU A 118 -4.28 -10.84 2.41
C LEU A 118 -3.12 -10.62 3.39
N TYR A 119 -2.72 -9.37 3.55
CA TYR A 119 -1.76 -8.95 4.58
C TYR A 119 -2.43 -8.86 5.95
N ASP A 120 -1.72 -9.32 6.98
CA ASP A 120 -2.20 -9.36 8.37
C ASP A 120 -1.67 -8.17 9.16
N ASP A 121 -2.47 -7.10 9.23
CA ASP A 121 -2.17 -5.95 10.09
C ASP A 121 -2.63 -6.24 11.51
N LYS A 122 -1.72 -6.87 12.26
CA LYS A 122 -1.92 -7.22 13.67
C LYS A 122 -2.18 -6.03 14.57
N SER A 123 -1.69 -4.84 14.20
CA SER A 123 -1.82 -3.64 15.02
C SER A 123 -3.25 -3.09 15.02
N SER A 124 -3.88 -3.07 13.83
CA SER A 124 -5.26 -2.61 13.67
C SER A 124 -6.29 -3.74 13.73
N ARG A 125 -5.84 -5.01 13.77
CA ARG A 125 -6.64 -6.24 13.70
C ARG A 125 -7.51 -6.27 12.45
N LYS A 126 -6.85 -6.11 11.31
CA LYS A 126 -7.46 -6.13 9.98
C LYS A 126 -6.66 -7.04 9.06
N LEU A 127 -7.36 -7.63 8.09
CA LEU A 127 -6.70 -8.19 6.92
C LEU A 127 -6.90 -7.24 5.74
N LEU A 128 -5.80 -6.88 5.10
CA LEU A 128 -5.74 -5.92 4.00
C LEU A 128 -5.49 -6.65 2.68
N ARG A 129 -6.19 -6.25 1.62
CA ARG A 129 -5.91 -6.66 0.24
C ARG A 129 -5.16 -5.52 -0.44
N ILE A 130 -4.00 -5.81 -1.00
CA ILE A 130 -3.24 -4.88 -1.83
C ILE A 130 -3.66 -5.11 -3.28
N ASP A 131 -4.12 -4.07 -3.98
CA ASP A 131 -4.49 -4.17 -5.40
C ASP A 131 -3.31 -3.97 -6.34
N ASP A 132 -3.56 -4.03 -7.65
CA ASP A 132 -2.54 -3.89 -8.69
C ASP A 132 -1.93 -2.47 -8.78
N ASN A 133 -2.50 -1.47 -8.07
CA ASN A 133 -1.92 -0.13 -7.88
C ASN A 133 -1.06 -0.03 -6.62
N GLY A 134 -1.02 -1.10 -5.82
CA GLY A 134 -0.44 -1.11 -4.49
C GLY A 134 -1.31 -0.39 -3.47
N ASP A 135 -2.59 -0.11 -3.76
CA ASP A 135 -3.49 0.53 -2.80
C ASP A 135 -4.03 -0.53 -1.83
N GLU A 136 -4.07 -0.17 -0.54
CA GLU A 136 -4.55 -1.05 0.53
C GLU A 136 -6.06 -0.94 0.69
N HIS A 137 -6.75 -2.08 0.68
CA HIS A 137 -8.19 -2.17 0.86
C HIS A 137 -8.51 -3.08 2.04
N GLU A 138 -9.38 -2.64 2.94
CA GLU A 138 -9.85 -3.48 4.04
C GLU A 138 -10.64 -4.68 3.49
N ALA A 139 -10.16 -5.90 3.76
CA ALA A 139 -10.82 -7.13 3.37
C ALA A 139 -11.58 -7.79 4.53
N VAL A 140 -10.98 -7.75 5.73
CA VAL A 140 -11.54 -8.32 6.95
C VAL A 140 -11.32 -7.39 8.13
N LEU A 141 -12.36 -7.19 8.94
CA LEU A 141 -12.30 -6.49 10.23
C LEU A 141 -12.43 -7.53 11.34
N MET A 142 -11.43 -7.62 12.23
CA MET A 142 -11.37 -8.64 13.29
C MET A 142 -11.45 -7.99 14.69
N LYS A 143 -12.66 -7.64 15.12
CA LYS A 143 -12.91 -7.27 16.52
C LYS A 143 -13.10 -8.53 17.36
N ASN A 144 -13.02 -8.40 18.68
CA ASN A 144 -13.14 -9.54 19.60
C ASN A 144 -14.54 -10.18 19.55
N ASP A 145 -15.54 -9.33 19.45
CA ASP A 145 -16.97 -9.61 19.51
C ASP A 145 -17.62 -9.66 18.12
N GLU A 146 -16.92 -9.23 17.07
CA GLU A 146 -17.47 -9.14 15.72
C GLU A 146 -16.39 -9.30 14.65
N ILE A 147 -16.62 -10.19 13.69
CA ILE A 147 -15.77 -10.35 12.51
C ILE A 147 -16.61 -10.13 11.25
N LYS A 148 -16.13 -9.23 10.41
CA LYS A 148 -16.76 -8.86 9.14
C LYS A 148 -15.80 -9.06 7.98
N ILE A 149 -16.30 -9.61 6.87
CA ILE A 149 -15.54 -9.76 5.62
C ILE A 149 -16.30 -9.02 4.52
N LYS A 150 -15.58 -8.37 3.59
CA LYS A 150 -16.21 -7.77 2.40
C LYS A 150 -17.05 -8.81 1.67
N THR A 151 -18.34 -8.51 1.49
CA THR A 151 -19.32 -9.44 0.93
C THR A 151 -18.92 -9.93 -0.45
N PHE A 152 -18.32 -9.07 -1.28
CA PHE A 152 -17.89 -9.45 -2.62
C PHE A 152 -16.76 -10.50 -2.59
N LEU A 153 -15.80 -10.41 -1.66
CA LEU A 153 -14.73 -11.40 -1.50
C LEU A 153 -15.29 -12.77 -1.11
N ILE A 154 -16.25 -12.82 -0.18
CA ILE A 154 -16.96 -14.06 0.16
C ILE A 154 -17.58 -14.66 -1.11
N ARG A 155 -18.35 -13.88 -1.86
CA ARG A 155 -19.08 -14.38 -3.03
C ARG A 155 -18.15 -14.87 -4.15
N GLN A 156 -17.04 -14.17 -4.40
CA GLN A 156 -16.00 -14.61 -5.33
C GLN A 156 -15.39 -15.93 -4.88
N TYR A 157 -15.04 -16.05 -3.59
CA TYR A 157 -14.47 -17.27 -3.03
C TYR A 157 -15.44 -18.46 -3.12
N LEU A 158 -16.72 -18.25 -2.80
CA LEU A 158 -17.77 -19.26 -2.95
C LEU A 158 -17.91 -19.75 -4.40
N THR A 159 -17.71 -18.86 -5.37
CA THR A 159 -17.75 -19.18 -6.81
C THR A 159 -16.63 -20.14 -7.18
N VAL A 160 -15.40 -19.83 -6.76
CA VAL A 160 -14.22 -20.66 -7.04
C VAL A 160 -14.30 -22.00 -6.33
N ARG A 161 -14.68 -22.01 -5.05
CA ARG A 161 -14.80 -23.24 -4.24
C ARG A 161 -16.04 -24.08 -4.57
N LYS A 162 -16.99 -23.54 -5.34
CA LYS A 162 -18.31 -24.16 -5.62
C LYS A 162 -19.05 -24.54 -4.32
N MET A 163 -19.11 -23.58 -3.40
CA MET A 163 -19.70 -23.71 -2.07
C MET A 163 -20.76 -22.62 -1.83
N LYS A 164 -21.49 -22.75 -0.72
CA LYS A 164 -22.28 -21.67 -0.13
C LYS A 164 -21.74 -21.32 1.25
N LEU A 165 -21.95 -20.09 1.70
CA LEU A 165 -21.71 -19.73 3.10
C LEU A 165 -23.01 -19.93 3.86
N ALA A 166 -23.01 -20.73 4.92
CA ALA A 166 -24.05 -20.72 5.92
C ALA A 166 -23.69 -19.70 7.00
N ILE A 167 -24.57 -18.73 7.21
CA ILE A 167 -24.57 -17.84 8.37
C ILE A 167 -25.52 -18.45 9.38
N PHE A 168 -24.95 -18.98 10.46
CA PHE A 168 -25.65 -19.52 11.61
C PHE A 168 -25.99 -18.40 12.58
N PHE A 169 -27.15 -18.48 13.21
CA PHE A 169 -27.55 -17.56 14.26
C PHE A 169 -28.23 -18.31 15.41
N ASP A 170 -28.00 -17.82 16.62
CA ASP A 170 -28.57 -18.35 17.86
C ASP A 170 -28.77 -17.22 18.86
N TYR A 171 -29.99 -16.69 18.88
CA TYR A 171 -30.35 -15.60 19.77
C TYR A 171 -31.16 -16.13 20.95
N HIS A 172 -30.79 -15.68 22.15
CA HIS A 172 -31.51 -15.96 23.37
C HIS A 172 -32.07 -14.64 23.93
N LEU A 173 -33.33 -14.66 24.34
CA LEU A 173 -33.95 -13.59 25.10
C LEU A 173 -34.50 -14.17 26.40
N PHE A 174 -34.27 -13.49 27.52
CA PHE A 174 -34.74 -13.92 28.82
C PHE A 174 -35.64 -12.84 29.43
N SER A 175 -36.69 -13.26 30.13
CA SER A 175 -37.58 -12.37 30.87
C SER A 175 -37.70 -12.82 32.32
N PRO A 176 -37.78 -11.88 33.28
CA PRO A 176 -38.06 -12.18 34.67
C PRO A 176 -39.53 -12.55 34.94
N ARG A 177 -40.39 -12.42 33.93
CA ARG A 177 -41.80 -12.79 33.99
C ARG A 177 -42.02 -14.22 33.53
N THR A 178 -43.04 -14.89 34.08
CA THR A 178 -43.45 -16.21 33.57
C THR A 178 -44.18 -16.09 32.22
N ILE A 179 -44.31 -17.20 31.51
CA ILE A 179 -45.01 -17.24 30.21
C ILE A 179 -46.47 -16.80 30.38
N GLU A 180 -47.10 -17.16 31.50
CA GLU A 180 -48.45 -16.76 31.85
C GLU A 180 -48.55 -15.25 32.12
N GLU A 181 -47.56 -14.67 32.80
CA GLU A 181 -47.47 -13.22 33.05
C GLU A 181 -47.24 -12.40 31.77
N LEU A 182 -46.65 -13.02 30.74
CA LEU A 182 -46.43 -12.43 29.41
C LEU A 182 -47.63 -12.64 28.47
N GLY A 183 -48.58 -13.51 28.83
CA GLY A 183 -49.71 -13.87 27.97
C GLY A 183 -49.31 -14.61 26.69
N ILE A 184 -48.18 -15.32 26.72
CA ILE A 184 -47.65 -16.12 25.60
C ILE A 184 -47.96 -17.59 25.88
N GLU A 185 -48.07 -18.43 24.86
CA GLU A 185 -48.14 -19.89 25.02
C GLU A 185 -46.77 -20.51 24.72
N GLU A 186 -46.44 -21.64 25.36
CA GLU A 186 -45.24 -22.39 24.98
C GLU A 186 -45.41 -22.91 23.56
N ASP A 187 -44.52 -22.48 22.66
CA ASP A 187 -44.60 -22.80 21.24
C ASP A 187 -43.20 -22.99 20.66
N SER A 188 -43.13 -23.78 19.59
CA SER A 188 -41.93 -24.00 18.79
C SER A 188 -42.32 -24.08 17.32
N VAL A 189 -41.97 -23.04 16.58
CA VAL A 189 -42.33 -22.89 15.17
C VAL A 189 -41.07 -22.93 14.32
N GLU A 190 -41.05 -23.85 13.34
CA GLU A 190 -40.03 -23.88 12.30
C GLU A 190 -40.52 -23.17 11.03
N LYS A 191 -39.67 -22.30 10.48
CA LYS A 191 -39.89 -21.66 9.18
C LYS A 191 -38.74 -22.01 8.23
N LYS A 192 -39.09 -22.38 7.01
CA LYS A 192 -38.15 -22.76 5.96
C LYS A 192 -38.45 -22.06 4.65
N GLY A 193 -37.40 -21.67 3.94
CA GLY A 193 -37.46 -21.12 2.58
C GLY A 193 -36.37 -21.70 1.68
N ALA A 194 -36.20 -21.10 0.49
CA ALA A 194 -35.25 -21.59 -0.52
C ALA A 194 -33.78 -21.52 -0.09
N GLY A 195 -33.44 -20.67 0.88
CA GLY A 195 -32.06 -20.46 1.34
C GLY A 195 -31.95 -20.22 2.83
N PHE A 196 -32.96 -20.55 3.62
CA PHE A 196 -32.93 -20.40 5.08
C PHE A 196 -33.80 -21.46 5.76
N ILE A 197 -33.47 -21.74 7.01
CA ILE A 197 -34.30 -22.48 7.95
C ILE A 197 -34.03 -21.93 9.35
N TYR A 198 -35.08 -21.69 10.13
CA TYR A 198 -34.95 -21.29 11.53
C TYR A 198 -36.12 -21.81 12.35
N SER A 199 -35.89 -21.94 13.66
CA SER A 199 -36.88 -22.23 14.67
C SER A 199 -36.97 -21.07 15.65
N VAL A 200 -38.18 -20.67 16.01
CA VAL A 200 -38.47 -19.80 17.15
C VAL A 200 -39.14 -20.65 18.21
N SER A 201 -38.55 -20.71 19.40
CA SER A 201 -39.13 -21.43 20.54
C SER A 201 -39.25 -20.50 21.74
N VAL A 202 -40.39 -20.53 22.42
CA VAL A 202 -40.62 -19.82 23.68
C VAL A 202 -41.06 -20.83 24.73
N GLY A 203 -40.40 -20.81 25.89
CA GLY A 203 -40.59 -21.79 26.94
C GLY A 203 -40.22 -21.26 28.32
N ARG A 204 -40.65 -21.96 29.36
CA ARG A 204 -40.20 -21.66 30.73
C ARG A 204 -38.69 -21.79 30.82
N SER A 205 -38.04 -20.81 31.43
CA SER A 205 -36.60 -20.88 31.69
C SER A 205 -36.35 -21.90 32.79
N MET A 206 -35.54 -22.92 32.49
CA MET A 206 -35.19 -23.96 33.48
C MET A 206 -34.07 -23.53 34.46
N GLY A 207 -33.75 -22.24 34.54
CA GLY A 207 -33.00 -21.67 35.67
C GLY A 207 -31.59 -22.25 35.90
N PHE A 208 -30.88 -22.69 34.86
CA PHE A 208 -29.58 -23.35 35.06
C PHE A 208 -28.48 -22.46 35.67
N SER A 209 -28.67 -21.13 35.76
CA SER A 209 -27.66 -20.21 36.31
C SER A 209 -28.19 -18.91 36.96
N ASP A 210 -29.48 -18.58 36.82
CA ASP A 210 -30.06 -17.32 37.33
C ASP A 210 -31.58 -17.46 37.55
N ASP A 211 -31.99 -17.55 38.82
CA ASP A 211 -33.39 -17.70 39.24
C ASP A 211 -34.25 -16.46 38.95
N THR A 212 -33.64 -15.34 38.56
CA THR A 212 -34.37 -14.14 38.17
C THR A 212 -34.96 -14.24 36.77
N LYS A 213 -34.52 -15.20 35.95
CA LYS A 213 -34.99 -15.43 34.57
C LYS A 213 -36.05 -16.54 34.55
N LYS A 214 -37.32 -16.18 34.42
CA LYS A 214 -38.47 -17.12 34.48
C LYS A 214 -38.96 -17.62 33.12
N SER A 215 -38.74 -16.85 32.05
CA SER A 215 -39.09 -17.26 30.67
C SER A 215 -37.91 -17.07 29.72
N HIS A 216 -37.88 -17.88 28.66
CA HIS A 216 -36.81 -17.94 27.68
C HIS A 216 -37.38 -18.05 26.26
N GLY A 217 -36.89 -17.19 25.37
CA GLY A 217 -37.08 -17.30 23.93
C GLY A 217 -35.76 -17.67 23.25
N ARG A 218 -35.82 -18.49 22.21
CA ARG A 218 -34.67 -18.82 21.35
C ARG A 218 -35.04 -18.71 19.88
N LEU A 219 -34.22 -17.98 19.12
CA LEU A 219 -34.22 -17.97 17.66
C LEU A 219 -32.93 -18.65 17.18
N LEU A 220 -33.07 -19.87 16.69
CA LEU A 220 -31.96 -20.69 16.18
C LEU A 220 -32.16 -20.94 14.69
N GLY A 221 -31.13 -20.75 13.88
CA GLY A 221 -31.25 -21.07 12.47
C GLY A 221 -30.01 -20.80 11.65
N LYS A 222 -30.22 -20.89 10.34
CA LYS A 222 -29.18 -20.62 9.35
C LYS A 222 -29.74 -20.02 8.07
N LYS A 223 -28.93 -19.18 7.43
CA LYS A 223 -29.18 -18.61 6.10
C LYS A 223 -27.99 -18.87 5.19
N LEU A 224 -28.27 -19.25 3.94
CA LEU A 224 -27.26 -19.49 2.93
C LEU A 224 -27.03 -18.26 2.06
N VAL A 225 -25.77 -17.83 1.98
CA VAL A 225 -25.29 -16.85 1.01
C VAL A 225 -24.76 -17.59 -0.20
N SER A 226 -25.19 -17.15 -1.38
CA SER A 226 -24.82 -17.76 -2.65
C SER A 226 -23.61 -17.08 -3.28
N SER A 227 -22.92 -17.83 -4.15
CA SER A 227 -21.83 -17.36 -4.98
C SER A 227 -22.24 -16.23 -5.94
N ASP A 228 -21.26 -15.56 -6.54
CA ASP A 228 -21.48 -14.58 -7.61
C ASP A 228 -21.34 -15.27 -8.97
N SER A 229 -22.46 -15.47 -9.66
CA SER A 229 -22.47 -16.11 -10.98
C SER A 229 -21.86 -15.25 -12.09
N SER A 230 -21.71 -13.93 -11.86
CA SER A 230 -21.07 -13.02 -12.82
C SER A 230 -19.54 -13.03 -12.70
N PHE A 231 -19.02 -13.42 -11.53
CA PHE A 231 -17.59 -13.49 -11.29
C PHE A 231 -16.96 -14.63 -12.08
N LYS A 232 -15.97 -14.29 -12.90
CA LYS A 232 -15.13 -15.24 -13.63
C LYS A 232 -13.72 -15.13 -13.07
N PRO A 233 -13.22 -16.16 -12.37
CA PRO A 233 -11.85 -16.13 -11.84
C PRO A 233 -10.87 -15.98 -13.00
N ASP A 234 -9.82 -15.20 -12.79
CA ASP A 234 -8.75 -15.12 -13.77
C ASP A 234 -7.88 -16.38 -13.66
N ILE A 235 -8.04 -17.29 -14.61
CA ILE A 235 -7.39 -18.61 -14.55
C ILE A 235 -5.90 -18.49 -14.94
N LEU A 236 -5.47 -17.43 -15.64
CA LEU A 236 -4.13 -17.31 -16.24
C LEU A 236 -3.66 -15.85 -16.50
N GLY A 237 -4.15 -14.85 -15.78
CA GLY A 237 -3.89 -13.44 -16.12
C GLY A 237 -4.53 -12.99 -17.44
N ARG A 238 -5.58 -13.70 -17.89
CA ARG A 238 -6.26 -13.54 -19.19
C ARG A 238 -7.46 -12.60 -19.12
N GLN A 239 -7.74 -11.96 -17.98
CA GLN A 239 -8.73 -10.91 -17.98
C GLN A 239 -8.33 -9.84 -19.01
N LYS A 240 -9.29 -9.45 -19.85
CA LYS A 240 -9.08 -8.37 -20.81
C LYS A 240 -8.80 -7.10 -20.03
N LYS A 241 -7.54 -6.67 -20.03
CA LYS A 241 -7.16 -5.35 -19.52
C LYS A 241 -7.89 -4.29 -20.32
N GLN A 242 -8.31 -3.24 -19.62
CA GLN A 242 -8.83 -2.03 -20.24
C GLN A 242 -7.64 -1.11 -20.50
N TYR A 243 -7.55 -0.58 -21.71
CA TYR A 243 -6.49 0.32 -22.14
C TYR A 243 -7.08 1.67 -22.50
N ILE A 244 -6.33 2.73 -22.21
CA ILE A 244 -6.71 4.11 -22.51
C ILE A 244 -5.94 4.61 -23.73
N ASP A 245 -6.59 5.48 -24.47
CA ASP A 245 -5.94 6.20 -25.57
C ASP A 245 -5.24 7.46 -25.06
N PHE A 246 -3.96 7.58 -25.39
CA PHE A 246 -3.12 8.73 -25.07
C PHE A 246 -2.93 9.62 -26.30
N ILE A 247 -2.72 10.91 -26.06
CA ILE A 247 -2.29 11.88 -27.06
C ILE A 247 -0.85 11.56 -27.45
N ILE A 248 -0.66 11.24 -28.72
CA ILE A 248 0.64 10.91 -29.32
C ILE A 248 1.17 12.02 -30.24
N GLY A 249 0.40 13.09 -30.42
CA GLY A 249 0.75 14.18 -31.33
C GLY A 249 -0.45 15.08 -31.62
N ALA A 250 -0.27 15.96 -32.60
CA ALA A 250 -1.33 16.75 -33.21
C ALA A 250 -1.34 16.55 -34.73
N ASP A 251 -2.53 16.57 -35.33
CA ASP A 251 -2.70 16.52 -36.78
C ASP A 251 -2.35 17.86 -37.46
N ASP A 252 -2.40 17.91 -38.79
CA ASP A 252 -2.11 19.13 -39.57
C ASP A 252 -3.03 20.33 -39.22
N ASN A 253 -4.17 20.08 -38.57
CA ASN A 253 -5.11 21.09 -38.09
C ASN A 253 -4.91 21.45 -36.62
N GLY A 254 -3.86 20.90 -35.97
CA GLY A 254 -3.57 21.09 -34.55
C GLY A 254 -4.51 20.32 -33.60
N ARG A 255 -5.25 19.32 -34.09
CA ARG A 255 -6.12 18.49 -33.26
C ARG A 255 -5.34 17.31 -32.69
N GLU A 256 -5.60 16.97 -31.43
CA GLU A 256 -4.96 15.85 -30.76
C GLU A 256 -5.18 14.53 -31.51
N THR A 257 -4.08 13.82 -31.77
CA THR A 257 -4.12 12.44 -32.28
C THR A 257 -4.02 11.48 -31.10
N LEU A 258 -5.00 10.59 -30.98
CA LEU A 258 -5.10 9.62 -29.89
C LEU A 258 -4.76 8.22 -30.38
N PHE A 259 -4.09 7.43 -29.55
CA PHE A 259 -3.88 6.01 -29.82
C PHE A 259 -3.80 5.20 -28.52
N THR A 260 -4.22 3.94 -28.58
CA THR A 260 -4.21 3.03 -27.43
C THR A 260 -2.80 2.72 -26.94
N CYS A 261 -2.62 2.54 -25.63
CA CYS A 261 -1.39 1.98 -25.06
C CYS A 261 -1.36 0.43 -25.07
N ASN A 262 -2.33 -0.24 -25.69
CA ASN A 262 -2.35 -1.70 -25.81
C ASN A 262 -1.19 -2.20 -26.70
N GLU A 263 -0.17 -2.81 -26.11
CA GLU A 263 0.99 -3.35 -26.82
C GLU A 263 0.62 -4.25 -28.01
N ALA A 264 -0.46 -5.03 -27.90
CA ALA A 264 -0.90 -5.92 -28.98
C ALA A 264 -1.40 -5.17 -30.23
N GLU A 265 -1.68 -3.88 -30.13
CA GLU A 265 -2.15 -3.00 -31.20
C GLU A 265 -1.07 -2.02 -31.69
N LEU A 266 0.11 -2.00 -31.05
CA LEU A 266 1.24 -1.15 -31.42
C LEU A 266 2.14 -1.82 -32.45
N SER A 267 2.83 -1.02 -33.26
CA SER A 267 3.90 -1.54 -34.11
C SER A 267 5.21 -1.72 -33.35
N ASN A 268 6.07 -2.60 -33.84
CA ASN A 268 7.38 -2.85 -33.25
C ASN A 268 8.44 -3.16 -34.33
N TYR A 269 9.71 -3.22 -33.93
CA TYR A 269 10.82 -3.59 -34.82
C TYR A 269 10.78 -5.04 -35.35
N PHE A 270 9.84 -5.87 -34.86
CA PHE A 270 9.69 -7.27 -35.25
C PHE A 270 8.54 -7.51 -36.24
N GLY A 271 7.92 -6.44 -36.76
CA GLY A 271 6.92 -6.49 -37.82
C GLY A 271 5.46 -6.59 -37.35
N ALA A 272 5.18 -6.36 -36.06
CA ALA A 272 3.80 -6.26 -35.58
C ALA A 272 3.11 -4.98 -36.10
N ASN A 273 1.80 -5.08 -36.37
CA ASN A 273 0.89 -3.98 -36.74
C ASN A 273 1.47 -2.88 -37.65
N PRO A 274 1.90 -3.19 -38.89
CA PRO A 274 2.48 -2.19 -39.79
C PRO A 274 1.53 -0.99 -40.00
N GLY A 275 2.04 0.23 -39.77
CA GLY A 275 1.27 1.47 -39.91
C GLY A 275 0.65 2.00 -38.60
N ALA A 276 0.61 1.19 -37.53
CA ALA A 276 0.27 1.68 -36.20
C ALA A 276 1.45 2.45 -35.56
N PRO A 277 1.19 3.36 -34.60
CA PRO A 277 2.23 3.95 -33.76
C PRO A 277 3.13 2.90 -33.13
N HIS A 278 4.43 3.20 -33.07
CA HIS A 278 5.44 2.28 -32.56
C HIS A 278 5.36 2.17 -31.04
N TYR A 279 5.76 1.03 -30.47
CA TYR A 279 5.88 0.84 -29.01
C TYR A 279 6.63 2.00 -28.34
N LEU A 280 7.76 2.39 -28.95
CA LEU A 280 8.63 3.49 -28.52
C LEU A 280 8.13 4.89 -28.94
N THR A 281 6.85 5.07 -29.24
CA THR A 281 6.27 6.40 -29.49
C THR A 281 6.39 7.22 -28.19
N PRO A 282 7.11 8.36 -28.18
CA PRO A 282 7.25 9.19 -27.00
C PRO A 282 5.92 9.87 -26.65
N VAL A 283 5.46 9.70 -25.41
CA VAL A 283 4.27 10.37 -24.87
C VAL A 283 4.70 11.25 -23.72
N CYS A 284 4.38 12.55 -23.79
CA CYS A 284 4.81 13.53 -22.80
C CYS A 284 3.69 13.92 -21.84
N PHE A 285 4.10 14.27 -20.63
CA PHE A 285 3.23 14.61 -19.50
C PHE A 285 3.77 15.83 -18.77
N ARG A 286 2.87 16.65 -18.23
CA ARG A 286 3.24 17.69 -17.26
C ARG A 286 3.92 17.05 -16.04
N LYS A 287 4.96 17.69 -15.51
CA LYS A 287 5.80 17.17 -14.41
C LYS A 287 5.00 16.80 -13.15
N GLU A 288 3.89 17.48 -12.92
CA GLU A 288 2.97 17.28 -11.81
C GLU A 288 2.37 15.87 -11.75
N VAL A 289 2.46 15.07 -12.82
CA VAL A 289 2.15 13.64 -12.80
C VAL A 289 3.00 12.89 -11.76
N LEU A 290 4.17 13.42 -11.40
CA LEU A 290 5.04 12.81 -10.39
C LEU A 290 4.68 13.18 -8.94
N ASN A 291 3.81 14.18 -8.72
CA ASN A 291 3.46 14.65 -7.37
C ASN A 291 2.92 13.52 -6.48
N LYS A 292 2.04 12.68 -7.04
CA LYS A 292 1.49 11.51 -6.33
C LYS A 292 2.62 10.62 -5.80
N TYR A 293 3.60 10.31 -6.64
CA TYR A 293 4.68 9.38 -6.31
C TYR A 293 5.65 9.97 -5.29
N TYR A 294 5.99 11.26 -5.41
CA TYR A 294 6.83 11.93 -4.41
C TYR A 294 6.15 12.10 -3.05
N SER A 295 4.82 12.22 -3.01
CA SER A 295 4.07 12.39 -1.75
C SER A 295 4.01 11.13 -0.88
N GLN A 296 4.34 9.96 -1.44
CA GLN A 296 4.27 8.66 -0.76
C GLN A 296 5.58 7.86 -0.92
N PRO A 297 6.71 8.35 -0.36
CA PRO A 297 8.04 7.75 -0.55
C PRO A 297 8.25 6.39 0.14
N GLU A 298 7.30 5.97 0.98
CA GLU A 298 7.26 4.61 1.54
C GLU A 298 6.73 3.58 0.53
N LYS A 299 5.90 4.03 -0.43
CA LYS A 299 5.27 3.21 -1.46
C LYS A 299 5.98 3.32 -2.80
N TYR A 300 6.35 4.53 -3.21
CA TYR A 300 6.92 4.79 -4.52
C TYR A 300 8.38 5.23 -4.46
N THR A 301 9.11 4.93 -5.53
CA THR A 301 10.45 5.47 -5.76
C THR A 301 10.52 6.10 -7.14
N VAL A 302 10.97 7.34 -7.19
CA VAL A 302 11.30 8.04 -8.45
C VAL A 302 12.80 8.25 -8.49
N SER A 303 13.43 7.70 -9.52
CA SER A 303 14.87 7.76 -9.76
C SER A 303 15.16 8.23 -11.19
N ASP A 304 16.42 8.37 -11.55
CA ASP A 304 16.81 8.73 -12.92
C ASP A 304 16.37 7.62 -13.89
N GLY A 305 15.46 7.95 -14.81
CA GLY A 305 15.01 7.01 -15.83
C GLY A 305 13.87 6.07 -15.41
N TYR A 306 13.39 6.13 -14.15
CA TYR A 306 12.58 5.06 -13.59
C TYR A 306 11.66 5.47 -12.44
N LEU A 307 10.42 4.96 -12.47
CA LEU A 307 9.41 5.04 -11.41
C LEU A 307 8.99 3.63 -10.99
N SER A 308 8.80 3.38 -9.70
CA SER A 308 8.25 2.10 -9.23
C SER A 308 7.30 2.25 -8.05
N CYS A 309 6.39 1.27 -7.92
CA CYS A 309 5.59 1.01 -6.73
C CYS A 309 6.10 -0.26 -6.05
N GLY A 310 7.02 -0.11 -5.10
CA GLY A 310 7.74 -1.25 -4.51
C GLY A 310 8.30 -2.20 -5.57
N ALA A 311 8.00 -3.49 -5.43
CA ALA A 311 8.28 -4.53 -6.43
C ALA A 311 7.04 -4.95 -7.23
N LEU A 312 5.92 -4.23 -7.09
CA LEU A 312 4.65 -4.60 -7.71
C LEU A 312 4.65 -4.28 -9.21
N TRP A 313 5.06 -3.06 -9.55
CA TRP A 313 5.21 -2.61 -10.93
C TRP A 313 6.26 -1.51 -11.02
N SER A 314 6.74 -1.30 -12.23
CA SER A 314 7.63 -0.22 -12.58
C SER A 314 7.32 0.36 -13.95
N LEU A 315 7.86 1.55 -14.19
CA LEU A 315 7.68 2.33 -15.39
C LEU A 315 8.99 3.02 -15.75
N HIS A 316 9.46 2.79 -16.97
CA HIS A 316 10.54 3.58 -17.53
C HIS A 316 10.03 4.98 -17.87
N ILE A 317 10.71 5.99 -17.34
CA ILE A 317 10.34 7.39 -17.54
C ILE A 317 11.58 8.17 -17.98
N ASP A 318 11.39 9.21 -18.75
CA ASP A 318 12.39 10.24 -18.97
C ASP A 318 11.99 11.48 -18.17
N ASN A 319 12.63 11.62 -17.01
CA ASN A 319 12.52 12.77 -16.12
C ASN A 319 13.72 13.73 -16.26
N ASN A 320 14.50 13.62 -17.35
CA ASN A 320 15.62 14.52 -17.63
C ASN A 320 15.22 15.75 -18.45
N GLN A 321 13.96 15.84 -18.89
CA GLN A 321 13.43 17.02 -19.57
C GLN A 321 13.10 18.16 -18.59
N PRO A 322 13.43 19.42 -18.90
CA PRO A 322 13.10 20.56 -18.03
C PRO A 322 11.60 20.79 -17.84
N GLU A 323 10.78 20.57 -18.85
CA GLU A 323 9.36 20.98 -18.83
C GLU A 323 8.36 19.81 -18.75
N ALA A 324 8.82 18.58 -18.92
CA ALA A 324 7.93 17.43 -19.05
C ALA A 324 8.54 16.14 -18.51
N VAL A 325 7.72 15.11 -18.37
CA VAL A 325 8.13 13.72 -18.21
C VAL A 325 7.68 12.97 -19.45
N MET A 326 8.55 12.13 -20.02
CA MET A 326 8.20 11.30 -21.18
C MET A 326 8.15 9.82 -20.80
N VAL A 327 7.20 9.10 -21.38
CA VAL A 327 7.05 7.64 -21.25
C VAL A 327 6.77 7.07 -22.64
N PHE A 328 7.28 5.89 -22.95
CA PHE A 328 6.90 5.23 -24.20
C PHE A 328 5.45 4.75 -24.15
N LEU A 329 4.73 4.88 -25.26
CA LEU A 329 3.32 4.52 -25.34
C LEU A 329 3.07 3.06 -24.90
N GLY A 330 3.95 2.13 -25.30
CA GLY A 330 3.83 0.73 -24.91
C GLY A 330 4.01 0.47 -23.41
N ASP A 331 4.93 1.20 -22.75
CA ASP A 331 5.18 1.07 -21.31
C ASP A 331 3.94 1.46 -20.49
N LEU A 332 3.16 2.45 -20.94
CA LEU A 332 1.90 2.84 -20.30
C LEU A 332 0.86 1.71 -20.28
N GLY A 333 0.94 0.76 -21.23
CA GLY A 333 0.06 -0.41 -21.28
C GLY A 333 0.31 -1.41 -20.16
N HIS A 334 1.46 -1.36 -19.50
CA HIS A 334 1.77 -2.24 -18.37
C HIS A 334 1.14 -1.76 -17.06
N LEU A 335 0.83 -0.46 -16.96
CA LEU A 335 0.13 0.13 -15.82
C LEU A 335 -1.32 -0.37 -15.74
N SER A 336 -1.89 -0.33 -14.54
CA SER A 336 -3.33 -0.59 -14.38
C SER A 336 -4.15 0.48 -15.11
N HIS A 337 -5.42 0.17 -15.38
CA HIS A 337 -6.36 1.15 -15.94
C HIS A 337 -6.45 2.42 -15.08
N THR A 338 -6.46 2.30 -13.75
CA THR A 338 -6.53 3.47 -12.85
C THR A 338 -5.27 4.34 -12.95
N GLU A 339 -4.08 3.74 -13.01
CA GLU A 339 -2.84 4.50 -13.23
C GLU A 339 -2.85 5.13 -14.63
N GLN A 340 -3.27 4.42 -15.67
CA GLN A 340 -3.39 4.99 -17.01
C GLN A 340 -4.31 6.22 -17.02
N MET A 341 -5.45 6.20 -16.30
CA MET A 341 -6.35 7.36 -16.18
C MET A 341 -5.65 8.53 -15.50
N TYR A 342 -4.89 8.26 -14.43
CA TYR A 342 -4.12 9.28 -13.73
C TYR A 342 -3.12 9.95 -14.66
N TRP A 343 -2.31 9.17 -15.39
CA TRP A 343 -1.35 9.68 -16.37
C TRP A 343 -2.04 10.47 -17.49
N ARG A 344 -3.18 9.99 -17.99
CA ARG A 344 -3.93 10.65 -19.08
C ARG A 344 -4.32 12.09 -18.74
N GLY A 345 -4.58 12.40 -17.46
CA GLY A 345 -4.91 13.75 -16.99
C GLY A 345 -3.78 14.78 -17.11
N PHE A 346 -2.53 14.32 -17.25
CA PHE A 346 -1.34 15.18 -17.40
C PHE A 346 -0.74 15.14 -18.81
N ASN A 347 -1.33 14.36 -19.72
CA ASN A 347 -0.81 14.10 -21.05
C ASN A 347 -0.81 15.39 -21.90
N LEU A 348 0.32 15.64 -22.57
CA LEU A 348 0.58 16.79 -23.43
C LEU A 348 0.54 16.37 -24.91
N PRO A 349 0.11 17.26 -25.82
CA PRO A 349 0.01 16.97 -27.25
C PRO A 349 1.36 16.90 -27.97
N SER A 350 2.40 17.46 -27.36
CA SER A 350 3.73 17.55 -27.94
C SER A 350 4.79 17.37 -26.87
N GLY A 351 5.89 16.75 -27.26
CA GLY A 351 7.11 16.75 -26.48
C GLY A 351 8.14 15.83 -27.12
N ASN A 352 9.37 15.93 -26.64
CA ASN A 352 10.49 15.19 -27.19
C ASN A 352 11.19 14.40 -26.08
N MET A 353 11.87 13.35 -26.48
CA MET A 353 12.79 12.61 -25.62
C MET A 353 14.02 13.47 -25.29
N SER A 354 14.52 13.38 -24.06
CA SER A 354 15.76 14.04 -23.66
C SER A 354 16.95 13.41 -24.37
N ARG A 355 18.05 14.16 -24.44
CA ARG A 355 19.31 13.62 -24.99
C ARG A 355 19.73 12.35 -24.23
N VAL A 356 19.53 12.34 -22.92
CA VAL A 356 19.89 11.21 -22.05
C VAL A 356 19.02 10.00 -22.35
N ALA A 357 17.70 10.18 -22.44
CA ALA A 357 16.79 9.10 -22.77
C ALA A 357 17.03 8.56 -24.20
N PHE A 358 17.35 9.42 -25.17
CA PHE A 358 17.68 8.98 -26.53
C PHE A 358 18.94 8.10 -26.55
N LYS A 359 20.01 8.55 -25.88
CA LYS A 359 21.24 7.78 -25.78
C LYS A 359 21.03 6.43 -25.10
N ARG A 360 20.26 6.38 -24.02
CA ARG A 360 20.00 5.14 -23.27
C ARG A 360 19.07 4.20 -24.03
N SER A 361 17.90 4.69 -24.45
CA SER A 361 16.83 3.85 -24.98
C SER A 361 16.98 3.50 -26.45
N ILE A 362 17.66 4.33 -27.25
CA ILE A 362 17.83 4.12 -28.69
C ILE A 362 19.25 3.72 -29.05
N LEU A 363 20.27 4.34 -28.45
CA LEU A 363 21.68 4.07 -28.77
C LEU A 363 22.33 3.03 -27.84
N GLY A 364 21.68 2.63 -26.74
CA GLY A 364 22.24 1.69 -25.77
C GLY A 364 23.45 2.21 -24.99
N GLN A 365 23.60 3.54 -24.84
CA GLN A 365 24.76 4.16 -24.21
C GLN A 365 24.52 4.47 -22.73
N PHE A 366 25.46 4.05 -21.87
CA PHE A 366 25.54 4.56 -20.50
C PHE A 366 25.79 6.07 -20.54
N THR A 367 24.90 6.83 -19.93
CA THR A 367 24.91 8.30 -19.98
C THR A 367 24.57 8.81 -18.59
N THR A 368 25.21 9.88 -18.12
CA THR A 368 24.87 10.55 -16.86
C THR A 368 23.57 11.36 -16.97
N PRO A 369 22.81 11.54 -15.88
CA PRO A 369 21.64 12.40 -15.88
C PRO A 369 21.98 13.84 -16.24
N GLN A 370 21.02 14.54 -16.84
CA GLN A 370 21.17 15.94 -17.26
C GLN A 370 20.62 16.93 -16.24
N THR A 371 19.55 16.59 -15.49
CA THR A 371 18.97 17.52 -14.50
C THR A 371 19.83 17.56 -13.23
N ALA A 372 19.92 18.73 -12.62
CA ALA A 372 20.85 18.95 -11.51
C ALA A 372 20.56 18.09 -10.28
N ASP A 373 19.30 17.77 -10.00
CA ASP A 373 18.91 16.93 -8.87
C ASP A 373 19.30 15.46 -9.05
N LEU A 374 19.03 14.89 -10.22
CA LEU A 374 19.42 13.53 -10.56
C LEU A 374 20.94 13.40 -10.60
N TYR A 375 21.62 14.36 -11.23
CA TYR A 375 23.08 14.40 -11.27
C TYR A 375 23.69 14.59 -9.88
N PHE A 376 23.13 15.48 -9.06
CA PHE A 376 23.55 15.64 -7.66
C PHE A 376 23.42 14.33 -6.87
N LYS A 377 22.29 13.63 -6.98
CA LYS A 377 22.08 12.35 -6.29
C LYS A 377 23.11 11.30 -6.71
N GLN A 378 23.34 11.14 -8.02
CA GLN A 378 24.35 10.24 -8.55
C GLN A 378 25.74 10.59 -7.99
N LYS A 379 26.11 11.87 -8.08
CA LYS A 379 27.43 12.37 -7.64
C LYS A 379 27.63 12.25 -6.13
N PHE A 380 26.60 12.53 -5.34
CA PHE A 380 26.63 12.44 -3.88
C PHE A 380 26.90 11.01 -3.40
N LEU A 381 26.23 10.02 -4.00
CA LEU A 381 26.45 8.60 -3.68
C LEU A 381 27.89 8.18 -4.03
N ALA A 382 28.32 8.45 -5.27
CA ALA A 382 29.68 8.13 -5.72
C ALA A 382 30.74 8.79 -4.83
N PHE A 383 30.58 10.09 -4.51
CA PHE A 383 31.48 10.82 -3.63
C PHE A 383 31.63 10.13 -2.27
N ASN A 384 30.52 9.78 -1.62
CA ASN A 384 30.53 9.17 -0.30
C ASN A 384 31.19 7.78 -0.32
N GLU A 385 30.96 6.99 -1.37
CA GLU A 385 31.61 5.69 -1.56
C GLU A 385 33.13 5.85 -1.69
N TYR A 386 33.60 6.74 -2.57
CA TYR A 386 35.03 6.97 -2.73
C TYR A 386 35.68 7.58 -1.48
N TRP A 387 34.99 8.49 -0.80
CA TRP A 387 35.44 9.05 0.47
C TRP A 387 35.62 7.95 1.52
N LYS A 388 34.61 7.08 1.67
CA LYS A 388 34.67 5.93 2.59
C LYS A 388 35.80 4.97 2.24
N LYS A 389 36.02 4.72 0.95
CA LYS A 389 37.14 3.89 0.49
C LYS A 389 38.50 4.48 0.85
N LYS A 390 38.68 5.81 0.76
CA LYS A 390 39.95 6.47 1.10
C LYS A 390 40.16 6.63 2.61
N PHE A 391 39.14 7.09 3.33
CA PHE A 391 39.28 7.51 4.73
C PHE A 391 38.78 6.48 5.75
N GLY A 392 38.04 5.45 5.32
CA GLY A 392 37.47 4.42 6.19
C GLY A 392 36.18 4.83 6.91
N TRP A 393 35.63 6.01 6.63
CA TRP A 393 34.39 6.53 7.21
C TRP A 393 33.63 7.41 6.20
N GLU A 394 32.34 7.65 6.41
CA GLU A 394 31.49 8.44 5.51
C GLU A 394 31.50 9.94 5.88
N LEU A 395 31.77 10.83 4.91
CA LEU A 395 31.71 12.28 5.16
C LEU A 395 30.29 12.72 5.50
N PHE A 396 29.33 12.29 4.68
CA PHE A 396 27.91 12.46 4.95
C PHE A 396 27.33 11.12 5.38
N ARG A 397 26.79 11.07 6.59
CA ARG A 397 26.18 9.87 7.16
C ARG A 397 24.99 9.44 6.31
N SER A 398 24.86 8.13 6.12
CA SER A 398 23.66 7.54 5.53
C SER A 398 22.41 7.94 6.31
N LEU A 399 21.36 8.36 5.60
CA LEU A 399 20.06 8.63 6.19
C LEU A 399 19.35 7.29 6.46
N ILE A 400 19.07 7.00 7.73
CA ILE A 400 18.49 5.72 8.17
C ILE A 400 17.13 5.90 8.84
N GLY A 401 16.31 4.85 8.81
CA GLY A 401 15.01 4.83 9.47
C GLY A 401 14.08 5.93 8.95
N LYS A 402 13.55 6.76 9.86
CA LYS A 402 12.56 7.80 9.54
C LYS A 402 13.10 8.94 8.65
N ASP A 403 14.39 8.96 8.35
CA ASP A 403 15.01 10.00 7.52
C ASP A 403 15.35 9.54 6.11
N GLU A 404 15.24 8.24 5.81
CA GLU A 404 15.61 7.65 4.51
C GLU A 404 14.83 8.28 3.33
N TYR A 405 13.58 8.69 3.58
CA TYR A 405 12.73 9.30 2.56
C TYR A 405 13.32 10.61 2.00
N ALA A 406 14.13 11.35 2.80
CA ALA A 406 14.58 12.69 2.41
C ALA A 406 15.44 12.65 1.14
N PHE A 407 16.32 11.65 1.01
CA PHE A 407 17.09 11.48 -0.22
C PHE A 407 16.21 11.06 -1.41
N LYS A 408 15.16 10.25 -1.16
CA LYS A 408 14.21 9.81 -2.19
C LYS A 408 13.45 11.00 -2.78
N ILE A 409 12.94 11.90 -1.94
CA ILE A 409 12.09 13.02 -2.37
C ILE A 409 12.84 14.26 -2.87
N LEU A 410 14.14 14.37 -2.58
CA LEU A 410 14.96 15.51 -2.99
C LEU A 410 14.91 15.70 -4.51
N ARG A 411 14.53 16.87 -4.99
CA ARG A 411 14.38 17.15 -6.43
C ARG A 411 14.34 18.65 -6.69
N VAL A 412 14.48 19.04 -7.96
CA VAL A 412 14.04 20.37 -8.41
C VAL A 412 12.51 20.45 -8.30
N PRO A 413 11.93 21.55 -7.77
CA PRO A 413 10.49 21.75 -7.73
C PRO A 413 9.83 21.48 -9.08
N LEU A 414 8.69 20.80 -9.06
CA LEU A 414 7.94 20.48 -10.29
C LEU A 414 7.15 21.69 -10.79
N THR A 415 6.90 22.65 -9.91
CA THR A 415 6.19 23.91 -10.20
C THR A 415 6.87 25.06 -9.44
N ASN A 416 6.51 26.31 -9.78
CA ASN A 416 6.99 27.50 -9.05
C ASN A 416 6.23 27.72 -7.72
N ASP A 417 6.11 26.66 -6.91
CA ASP A 417 5.42 26.69 -5.62
C ASP A 417 6.40 26.93 -4.46
N GLN A 418 6.09 27.93 -3.61
CA GLN A 418 6.93 28.31 -2.49
C GLN A 418 7.03 27.21 -1.43
N ARG A 419 5.95 26.46 -1.19
CA ARG A 419 5.95 25.38 -0.19
C ARG A 419 6.86 24.24 -0.64
N GLU A 420 6.77 23.83 -1.90
CA GLU A 420 7.65 22.81 -2.48
C GLU A 420 9.12 23.28 -2.41
N PHE A 421 9.42 24.52 -2.78
CA PHE A 421 10.77 25.08 -2.66
C PHE A 421 11.30 25.03 -1.22
N ASP A 422 10.52 25.48 -0.24
CA ASP A 422 10.89 25.45 1.17
C ASP A 422 11.19 24.01 1.65
N GLU A 423 10.32 23.05 1.28
CA GLU A 423 10.49 21.64 1.60
C GLU A 423 11.78 21.07 0.99
N GLN A 424 12.08 21.40 -0.27
CA GLN A 424 13.29 20.93 -0.94
C GLN A 424 14.57 21.56 -0.34
N ILE A 425 14.55 22.83 0.06
CA ILE A 425 15.68 23.46 0.77
C ILE A 425 15.93 22.79 2.13
N ALA A 426 14.87 22.47 2.88
CA ALA A 426 15.00 21.75 4.15
C ALA A 426 15.56 20.33 3.93
N THR A 427 15.06 19.64 2.91
CA THR A 427 15.49 18.29 2.52
C THR A 427 16.95 18.27 2.08
N LEU A 428 17.37 19.20 1.21
CA LEU A 428 18.74 19.32 0.74
C LEU A 428 19.71 19.61 1.90
N THR A 429 19.37 20.56 2.76
CA THR A 429 20.18 20.89 3.94
C THR A 429 20.32 19.69 4.87
N LYS A 430 19.26 18.89 5.03
CA LYS A 430 19.31 17.65 5.83
C LYS A 430 20.27 16.63 5.22
N VAL A 431 20.20 16.41 3.91
CA VAL A 431 21.06 15.47 3.16
C VAL A 431 22.51 15.95 3.13
N PHE A 432 22.76 17.24 2.94
CA PHE A 432 24.07 17.76 2.57
C PHE A 432 24.83 18.44 3.71
N ILE A 433 24.13 19.03 4.69
CA ILE A 433 24.76 19.74 5.81
C ILE A 433 24.55 18.98 7.12
N ASP A 434 23.31 18.69 7.50
CA ASP A 434 23.03 18.04 8.80
C ASP A 434 23.55 16.59 8.85
N SER A 435 23.75 15.97 7.68
CA SER A 435 24.35 14.63 7.55
C SER A 435 25.87 14.61 7.71
N LEU A 436 26.56 15.76 7.75
CA LEU A 436 28.00 15.81 8.01
C LEU A 436 28.34 15.00 9.27
N ASN A 437 29.35 14.15 9.16
CA ASN A 437 29.74 13.23 10.22
C ASN A 437 30.58 13.94 11.29
N GLU A 438 29.91 14.75 12.12
CA GLU A 438 30.55 15.56 13.15
C GLU A 438 31.43 14.74 14.12
N LYS A 439 31.10 13.48 14.35
CA LYS A 439 31.86 12.58 15.22
C LYS A 439 33.23 12.26 14.63
N GLU A 440 33.29 11.96 13.34
CA GLU A 440 34.55 11.67 12.65
C GLU A 440 35.35 12.94 12.37
N LEU A 441 34.69 14.03 11.97
CA LEU A 441 35.33 15.35 11.82
C LEU A 441 36.04 15.79 13.12
N ALA A 442 35.41 15.57 14.28
CA ALA A 442 36.00 15.93 15.57
C ALA A 442 37.30 15.17 15.91
N LYS A 443 37.57 14.00 15.30
CA LYS A 443 38.82 13.25 15.52
C LYS A 443 40.02 13.89 14.82
N GLY A 444 39.80 14.64 13.74
CA GLY A 444 40.84 15.29 12.94
C GLY A 444 41.20 16.71 13.38
N ILE A 445 40.66 17.19 14.52
CA ILE A 445 40.88 18.55 15.03
C ILE A 445 41.59 18.45 16.39
N THR A 446 42.74 19.10 16.52
CA THR A 446 43.53 19.13 17.77
C THR A 446 42.99 20.14 18.79
N ASN A 447 42.39 21.24 18.32
CA ASN A 447 41.78 22.26 19.18
C ASN A 447 40.26 22.06 19.23
N LYS A 448 39.77 21.39 20.30
CA LYS A 448 38.34 21.14 20.52
C LYS A 448 37.61 22.41 20.99
N GLU A 449 37.65 23.47 20.19
CA GLU A 449 36.68 24.54 20.36
C GLU A 449 35.27 23.97 20.17
N ASN A 450 34.26 24.55 20.82
CA ASN A 450 32.85 24.14 20.76
C ASN A 450 32.20 24.32 19.36
N ALA A 451 32.99 24.30 18.29
CA ALA A 451 32.54 24.38 16.91
C ALA A 451 31.53 23.26 16.62
N LYS A 452 30.40 23.63 16.01
CA LYS A 452 29.30 22.73 15.64
C LYS A 452 28.97 22.91 14.16
N GLY A 453 28.42 21.88 13.51
CA GLY A 453 28.02 21.91 12.12
C GLY A 453 29.12 22.38 11.17
N LEU A 454 28.80 23.38 10.37
CA LEU A 454 29.70 23.93 9.35
C LEU A 454 30.99 24.53 9.91
N ASP A 455 30.97 25.12 11.10
CA ASP A 455 32.19 25.65 11.72
C ASP A 455 33.18 24.51 12.02
N LYS A 456 32.68 23.36 12.48
CA LYS A 456 33.51 22.17 12.73
C LYS A 456 34.08 21.61 11.43
N PHE A 457 33.25 21.57 10.38
CA PHE A 457 33.71 21.13 9.06
C PHE A 457 34.81 22.05 8.52
N GLU A 458 34.67 23.37 8.64
CA GLU A 458 35.69 24.33 8.23
C GLU A 458 37.00 24.17 9.02
N THR A 459 36.93 24.01 10.35
CA THR A 459 38.12 23.76 11.18
C THR A 459 38.81 22.44 10.79
N TRP A 460 38.06 21.40 10.46
CA TRP A 460 38.62 20.14 9.97
C TRP A 460 39.31 20.33 8.62
N LEU A 461 38.68 21.03 7.67
CA LEU A 461 39.29 21.33 6.37
C LEU A 461 40.63 22.07 6.52
N GLN A 462 40.66 23.08 7.40
CA GLN A 462 41.88 23.84 7.71
C GLN A 462 42.97 22.95 8.32
N SER A 463 42.62 21.98 9.18
CA SER A 463 43.59 21.01 9.71
C SER A 463 44.18 20.09 8.65
N GLN A 464 43.45 19.88 7.55
CA GLN A 464 43.92 19.16 6.35
C GLN A 464 44.60 20.08 5.31
N HIS A 465 44.95 21.30 5.70
CA HIS A 465 45.54 22.33 4.83
C HIS A 465 44.68 22.70 3.62
N PHE A 466 43.36 22.50 3.71
CA PHE A 466 42.40 22.90 2.68
C PHE A 466 41.62 24.14 3.12
N ARG A 467 41.49 25.13 2.24
CA ARG A 467 40.68 26.32 2.47
C ARG A 467 39.96 26.74 1.21
N SER A 468 38.66 26.97 1.33
CA SER A 468 37.81 27.52 0.25
C SER A 468 36.73 28.42 0.84
N ASP A 469 37.05 29.71 0.95
CA ASP A 469 36.13 30.73 1.47
C ASP A 469 34.83 30.82 0.66
N PRO A 470 34.83 30.76 -0.70
CA PRO A 470 33.58 30.76 -1.47
C PRO A 470 32.69 29.55 -1.19
N MET A 471 33.30 28.36 -1.00
CA MET A 471 32.57 27.13 -0.69
C MET A 471 31.92 27.21 0.68
N MET A 472 32.67 27.64 1.70
CA MET A 472 32.14 27.82 3.04
C MET A 472 31.09 28.92 3.10
N GLN A 473 31.25 30.02 2.35
CA GLN A 473 30.24 31.07 2.24
C GLN A 473 28.94 30.52 1.64
N PHE A 474 29.01 29.74 0.57
CA PHE A 474 27.84 29.08 -0.01
C PHE A 474 27.12 28.18 1.00
N LEU A 475 27.84 27.27 1.68
CA LEU A 475 27.25 26.36 2.67
C LEU A 475 26.57 27.12 3.82
N ARG A 476 27.22 28.18 4.33
CA ARG A 476 26.64 29.04 5.38
C ARG A 476 25.39 29.77 4.88
N LYS A 477 25.38 30.24 3.63
CA LYS A 477 24.20 30.88 3.01
C LYS A 477 23.06 29.90 2.78
N LEU A 478 23.35 28.66 2.38
CA LEU A 478 22.36 27.59 2.25
C LEU A 478 21.74 27.23 3.61
N GLN A 479 22.56 27.07 4.65
CA GLN A 479 22.07 26.86 6.02
C GLN A 479 21.21 28.04 6.50
N ALA A 480 21.63 29.27 6.22
CA ALA A 480 20.88 30.47 6.56
C ALA A 480 19.55 30.54 5.81
N LEU A 481 19.51 30.11 4.54
CA LEU A 481 18.29 30.03 3.74
C LEU A 481 17.31 29.05 4.37
N ARG A 482 17.74 27.83 4.72
CA ARG A 482 16.91 26.87 5.45
C ARG A 482 16.32 27.46 6.73
N SER A 483 17.12 28.14 7.54
CA SER A 483 16.65 28.77 8.78
C SER A 483 15.66 29.92 8.53
N ALA A 484 15.85 30.69 7.45
CA ALA A 484 15.02 31.85 7.13
C ALA A 484 13.74 31.50 6.34
N SER A 485 13.73 30.37 5.60
CA SER A 485 12.61 29.94 4.76
C SER A 485 11.66 29.00 5.48
N THR A 486 12.21 28.02 6.23
CA THR A 486 11.46 26.88 6.78
C THR A 486 11.32 26.88 8.30
N ALA A 487 12.29 27.43 9.03
CA ALA A 487 12.31 27.38 10.50
C ALA A 487 11.67 28.61 11.17
N HIS A 488 11.65 29.74 10.47
CA HIS A 488 11.12 31.01 10.98
C HIS A 488 10.20 31.69 9.97
N ARG A 489 9.35 32.61 10.45
CA ARG A 489 8.56 33.47 9.56
C ARG A 489 9.52 34.24 8.64
N LYS A 490 9.26 34.19 7.34
CA LYS A 490 10.00 34.97 6.34
C LYS A 490 10.00 36.45 6.76
N GLY A 491 11.20 36.99 6.96
CA GLY A 491 11.45 38.35 7.42
C GLY A 491 12.78 38.85 6.88
N ASP A 492 13.39 39.83 7.53
CA ASP A 492 14.58 40.53 7.01
C ASP A 492 15.74 39.61 6.59
N ASN A 493 15.94 38.49 7.29
CA ASN A 493 17.00 37.54 6.94
C ASN A 493 16.73 36.82 5.62
N TYR A 494 15.46 36.54 5.29
CA TYR A 494 15.08 35.94 4.01
C TYR A 494 15.30 36.93 2.88
N GLU A 495 14.88 38.19 3.06
CA GLU A 495 15.09 39.27 2.07
C GLU A 495 16.57 39.52 1.78
N LYS A 496 17.44 39.47 2.80
CA LYS A 496 18.90 39.60 2.64
C LYS A 496 19.55 38.45 1.86
N LEU A 497 18.89 37.30 1.73
CA LEU A 497 19.40 36.14 0.99
C LEU A 497 18.96 36.14 -0.46
N LYS A 498 17.87 36.84 -0.81
CA LYS A 498 17.33 36.89 -2.18
C LYS A 498 18.38 37.26 -3.23
N PRO A 499 19.20 38.33 -3.06
CA PRO A 499 20.19 38.69 -4.07
C PRO A 499 21.28 37.63 -4.28
N PHE A 500 21.60 36.82 -3.25
CA PHE A 500 22.65 35.80 -3.36
C PHE A 500 22.18 34.56 -4.15
N PHE A 501 20.88 34.26 -4.06
CA PHE A 501 20.25 33.12 -4.74
C PHE A 501 19.40 33.55 -5.94
N GLU A 502 19.42 34.82 -6.32
CA GLU A 502 18.63 35.39 -7.44
C GLU A 502 17.11 35.12 -7.30
N MET A 503 16.64 35.04 -6.06
CA MET A 503 15.22 34.79 -5.75
C MET A 503 14.38 36.02 -6.08
N GLY A 504 13.40 35.86 -6.98
CA GLY A 504 12.58 36.94 -7.53
C GLY A 504 13.02 37.43 -8.90
N GLU A 505 14.20 37.00 -9.36
CA GLU A 505 14.67 37.19 -10.75
C GLU A 505 14.45 35.93 -11.60
N LYS A 506 14.47 34.75 -10.97
CA LYS A 506 14.23 33.44 -11.58
C LYS A 506 13.04 32.72 -10.94
N GLU A 507 12.53 31.69 -11.63
CA GLU A 507 11.59 30.75 -11.05
C GLU A 507 12.27 29.96 -9.92
N LEU A 508 11.52 29.54 -8.91
CA LEU A 508 12.07 28.83 -7.75
C LEU A 508 12.70 27.49 -8.12
N ALA A 509 12.23 26.87 -9.21
CA ALA A 509 12.83 25.67 -9.78
C ALA A 509 14.28 25.93 -10.22
N ASP A 510 14.51 26.97 -11.01
CA ASP A 510 15.84 27.38 -11.48
C ASP A 510 16.76 27.75 -10.31
N VAL A 511 16.22 28.45 -9.30
CA VAL A 511 16.98 28.80 -8.08
C VAL A 511 17.47 27.53 -7.38
N LEU A 512 16.62 26.51 -7.21
CA LEU A 512 17.07 25.28 -6.57
C LEU A 512 18.02 24.48 -7.47
N GLU A 513 17.81 24.49 -8.79
CA GLU A 513 18.74 23.90 -9.75
C GLU A 513 20.15 24.48 -9.59
N ASP A 514 20.28 25.81 -9.54
CA ASP A 514 21.55 26.50 -9.30
C ASP A 514 22.18 26.13 -7.94
N ILE A 515 21.36 25.96 -6.90
CA ILE A 515 21.82 25.51 -5.58
C ILE A 515 22.38 24.08 -5.66
N LEU A 516 21.69 23.16 -6.34
CA LEU A 516 22.15 21.79 -6.54
C LEU A 516 23.45 21.74 -7.36
N ILE A 517 23.57 22.58 -8.39
CA ILE A 517 24.82 22.76 -9.14
C ILE A 517 25.96 23.23 -8.21
N LYS A 518 25.70 24.17 -7.30
CA LYS A 518 26.70 24.61 -6.30
C LYS A 518 27.04 23.52 -5.27
N CYS A 519 26.10 22.64 -4.92
CA CYS A 519 26.38 21.45 -4.10
C CYS A 519 27.27 20.45 -4.85
N VAL A 520 27.01 20.19 -6.13
CA VAL A 520 27.88 19.39 -7.01
C VAL A 520 29.27 20.01 -7.12
N TRP A 521 29.35 21.33 -7.30
CA TRP A 521 30.63 22.04 -7.31
C TRP A 521 31.40 21.88 -6.00
N THR A 522 30.70 21.91 -4.85
CA THR A 522 31.30 21.63 -3.53
C THR A 522 31.88 20.22 -3.48
N LEU A 523 31.14 19.20 -3.92
CA LEU A 523 31.63 17.82 -3.98
C LEU A 523 32.87 17.70 -4.86
N ARG A 524 32.82 18.23 -6.09
CA ARG A 524 33.95 18.21 -7.03
C ARG A 524 35.19 18.93 -6.48
N THR A 525 34.98 20.02 -5.74
CA THR A 525 36.07 20.77 -5.10
C THR A 525 36.76 19.91 -4.04
N LEU A 526 35.99 19.18 -3.22
CA LEU A 526 36.52 18.24 -2.24
C LEU A 526 37.18 17.03 -2.91
N GLU A 527 36.58 16.47 -3.97
CA GLU A 527 37.17 15.35 -4.72
C GLU A 527 38.53 15.72 -5.30
N LYS A 528 38.64 16.87 -5.95
CA LYS A 528 39.89 17.30 -6.59
C LYS A 528 41.06 17.36 -5.60
N TYR A 529 40.79 17.77 -4.36
CA TYR A 529 41.82 17.89 -3.34
C TYR A 529 42.03 16.59 -2.56
N PHE A 530 40.93 15.97 -2.10
CA PHE A 530 40.98 14.82 -1.21
C PHE A 530 40.95 13.48 -1.93
N LEU A 531 40.58 13.40 -3.20
CA LEU A 531 40.41 12.16 -3.95
C LEU A 531 40.99 12.26 -5.38
N PRO A 532 42.26 12.67 -5.56
CA PRO A 532 42.85 13.01 -6.87
C PRO A 532 43.02 11.81 -7.82
N ASN A 533 42.86 10.57 -7.34
CA ASN A 533 43.05 9.34 -8.13
C ASN A 533 41.72 8.70 -8.55
N ILE A 534 40.58 9.39 -8.38
CA ILE A 534 39.31 8.93 -8.95
C ILE A 534 39.34 9.26 -10.45
N PRO A 535 39.00 8.31 -11.34
CA PRO A 535 38.80 8.60 -12.76
C PRO A 535 37.87 9.79 -12.92
N THR A 536 38.21 10.75 -13.77
CA THR A 536 37.23 11.79 -14.09
C THR A 536 36.07 11.16 -14.87
N GLU A 537 34.88 11.76 -14.87
CA GLU A 537 33.73 11.23 -15.62
C GLU A 537 34.01 11.11 -17.14
N GLU A 538 35.09 11.72 -17.64
CA GLU A 538 35.58 11.59 -19.01
C GLU A 538 36.50 10.37 -19.23
N ASP A 539 36.96 9.71 -18.15
CA ASP A 539 37.91 8.57 -18.18
C ASP A 539 37.21 7.20 -17.99
N VAL A 540 35.89 7.16 -17.85
CA VAL A 540 35.13 5.91 -17.71
C VAL A 540 34.78 5.38 -19.10
N ASP A 541 35.67 4.55 -19.67
CA ASP A 541 35.28 3.62 -20.72
C ASP A 541 34.28 2.63 -20.11
N TYR A 542 33.04 2.67 -20.57
CA TYR A 542 31.98 1.74 -20.16
C TYR A 542 32.02 0.43 -20.98
N ASP A 543 33.22 -0.02 -21.32
CA ASP A 543 33.48 -1.33 -21.94
C ASP A 543 33.93 -2.30 -20.84
N ASP A 544 32.98 -2.79 -20.03
CA ASP A 544 33.12 -4.03 -19.24
C ASP A 544 31.76 -4.70 -19.01
#